data_AF-A0A523AX91-F1
#
_entry.id   AF-A0A523AX91-F1
#
_cell.length_a   1.000
_cell.length_b   1.000
_cell.length_c   1.000
_cell.angle_alpha   90.00
_cell.angle_beta   90.00
_cell.angle_gamma   90.00
#
_symmetry.space_group_name_H-M   'P 1'
#
loop_
_entity.id
_entity.type
_entity.pdbx_description
1 polymer ?
#
loop_
_entity_poly.entity_id
_entity_poly.type
_entity_poly.pdbx_seq_one_letter_code
_entity_poly.pdbx_strand_id
1 'polypeptide(L)'
;MAQSVTLDTEGRPTLEVFAQADAATTFRLDVSADGSTWVGNFEVWSGVTSVKKGYLNAFRFVRLRSDAAGSAGNKVTLILTAGG
;
A
#
# COMPACT_ATOMS: atom_id res chain seq x y z
N MET A 1 -11.45 -8.66 -5.99
CA MET A 1 -10.49 -9.60 -5.36
C MET A 1 -9.52 -8.80 -4.52
N ALA A 2 -8.91 -9.41 -3.49
CA ALA A 2 -7.81 -8.78 -2.77
C ALA A 2 -6.60 -8.68 -3.71
N GLN A 3 -5.81 -7.62 -3.58
CA GLN A 3 -4.63 -7.40 -4.43
C GLN A 3 -3.52 -6.67 -3.69
N SER A 4 -2.32 -6.71 -4.26
CA SER A 4 -1.15 -6.08 -3.66
C SER A 4 -0.12 -5.67 -4.71
N VAL A 5 0.63 -4.62 -4.40
CA VAL A 5 1.85 -4.21 -5.10
C VAL A 5 3.00 -4.11 -4.12
N THR A 6 4.19 -4.54 -4.52
CA THR A 6 5.42 -4.43 -3.74
C THR A 6 6.40 -3.53 -4.47
N LEU A 7 7.04 -2.65 -3.71
CA LEU A 7 8.09 -1.75 -4.18
C LEU A 7 9.37 -2.05 -3.41
N ASP A 8 10.47 -2.23 -4.15
CA ASP A 8 11.81 -2.06 -3.61
C ASP A 8 12.20 -0.58 -3.73
N THR A 9 12.43 0.09 -2.60
CA THR A 9 12.43 1.55 -2.49
C THR A 9 13.72 2.22 -2.91
N GLU A 10 14.76 1.48 -3.29
CA GLU A 10 16.08 2.09 -3.58
C GLU A 10 16.95 2.33 -2.35
N GLY A 11 16.39 2.14 -1.14
CA GLY A 11 16.84 2.87 0.05
C GLY A 11 16.49 4.36 0.00
N ARG A 12 15.58 4.79 -0.88
CA ARG A 12 15.17 6.19 -1.00
C ARG A 12 14.42 6.64 0.25
N PRO A 13 14.64 7.89 0.70
CA PRO A 13 14.19 8.38 1.99
C PRO A 13 12.71 8.77 2.03
N THR A 14 12.03 8.89 0.88
CA THR A 14 10.60 9.20 0.85
C THR A 14 9.81 8.11 0.16
N LEU A 15 8.57 7.93 0.63
CA LEU A 15 7.59 7.02 0.05
C LEU A 15 6.27 7.77 -0.11
N GLU A 16 5.66 7.65 -1.28
CA GLU A 16 4.29 8.09 -1.52
C GLU A 16 3.40 6.87 -1.78
N VAL A 17 2.24 6.90 -1.13
CA VAL A 17 1.22 5.86 -1.19
C VAL A 17 -0.03 6.49 -1.79
N PHE A 18 -0.51 5.91 -2.88
CA PHE A 18 -1.81 6.23 -3.45
C PHE A 18 -2.62 4.96 -3.64
N ALA A 19 -3.84 4.95 -3.11
CA ALA A 19 -4.78 3.87 -3.28
C ALA A 19 -6.17 4.44 -3.59
N GLN A 20 -6.92 3.78 -4.47
CA GLN A 20 -8.30 4.15 -4.78
C GLN A 20 -9.13 2.91 -5.10
N ALA A 21 -10.39 2.89 -4.69
CA ALA A 21 -11.34 1.83 -4.96
C ALA A 21 -12.72 2.39 -5.31
N ASP A 22 -13.47 1.68 -6.15
CA ASP A 22 -14.83 2.06 -6.53
C ASP A 22 -15.83 1.95 -5.36
N ALA A 23 -15.52 1.14 -4.35
CA ALA A 23 -16.31 0.96 -3.13
C ALA A 23 -15.41 0.94 -1.90
N ALA A 24 -16.00 1.25 -0.73
CA ALA A 24 -15.29 1.23 0.54
C ALA A 24 -14.61 -0.13 0.78
N THR A 25 -13.32 -0.10 1.09
CA THR A 25 -12.50 -1.28 1.35
C THR A 25 -11.49 -0.96 2.46
N THR A 26 -10.63 -1.93 2.76
CA THR A 26 -9.49 -1.73 3.65
C THR A 26 -8.19 -1.80 2.85
N PHE A 27 -7.40 -0.74 2.93
CA PHE A 27 -6.03 -0.70 2.44
C PHE A 27 -5.06 -0.93 3.59
N ARG A 28 -3.95 -1.62 3.32
CA ARG A 28 -2.92 -1.96 4.32
C ARG A 28 -1.54 -1.73 3.74
N LEU A 29 -0.67 -1.12 4.53
CA LEU A 29 0.75 -1.00 4.23
C LEU A 29 1.52 -2.00 5.09
N ASP A 30 2.34 -2.83 4.46
CA ASP A 30 3.33 -3.65 5.13
C ASP A 30 4.73 -3.15 4.75
N VAL A 31 5.69 -3.33 5.65
CA VAL A 31 7.08 -2.91 5.44
C VAL A 31 8.05 -4.03 5.77
N SER A 32 9.21 -4.04 5.13
CA SER A 32 10.25 -5.04 5.31
C SER A 32 11.64 -4.47 5.04
N ALA A 33 12.64 -4.92 5.80
CA ALA A 33 14.03 -4.57 5.59
C ALA A 33 14.74 -5.50 4.58
N ASP A 34 14.27 -6.75 4.46
CA ASP A 34 14.94 -7.84 3.74
C ASP A 34 14.10 -8.44 2.58
N GLY A 35 12.82 -8.07 2.49
CA GLY A 35 11.87 -8.58 1.49
C GLY A 35 11.24 -9.92 1.86
N SER A 36 11.72 -10.58 2.92
CA SER A 36 11.23 -11.88 3.42
C SER A 36 10.43 -11.75 4.72
N THR A 37 10.91 -10.95 5.65
CA THR A 37 10.29 -10.74 6.96
C THR A 37 9.47 -9.45 6.91
N TRP A 38 8.15 -9.58 7.03
CA TRP A 38 7.22 -8.47 6.87
C TRP A 38 6.63 -8.04 8.21
N VAL A 39 6.72 -6.74 8.51
CA VAL A 39 5.89 -6.09 9.50
C VAL A 39 4.55 -5.80 8.82
N GLY A 40 3.58 -6.67 9.04
CA GLY A 40 2.25 -6.55 8.47
C GLY A 40 1.43 -5.45 9.15
N ASN A 41 0.54 -4.81 8.40
CA ASN A 41 -0.39 -3.79 8.91
C ASN A 41 0.32 -2.63 9.62
N PHE A 42 1.48 -2.23 9.11
CA PHE A 42 2.20 -1.05 9.59
C PHE A 42 1.29 0.18 9.56
N GLU A 43 0.52 0.34 8.49
CA GLU A 43 -0.66 1.21 8.48
C GLU A 43 -1.90 0.49 7.92
N VAL A 44 -3.07 0.91 8.41
CA VAL A 44 -4.37 0.38 8.00
C VAL A 44 -5.35 1.53 7.81
N TRP A 45 -6.00 1.57 6.64
CA TRP A 45 -7.09 2.49 6.35
C TRP A 45 -8.33 1.68 6.00
N SER A 46 -9.32 1.68 6.89
CA SER A 46 -10.52 0.84 6.76
C SER A 46 -11.76 1.68 6.44
N GLY A 47 -12.68 1.10 5.64
CA GLY A 47 -13.93 1.76 5.27
C GLY A 47 -13.75 2.97 4.35
N VAL A 48 -12.63 3.04 3.64
CA VAL A 48 -12.28 4.19 2.76
C VAL A 48 -12.33 3.78 1.29
N THR A 49 -12.56 4.76 0.44
CA THR A 49 -12.45 4.61 -1.02
C THR A 49 -11.12 5.12 -1.57
N SER A 50 -10.35 5.88 -0.79
CA SER A 50 -9.05 6.40 -1.23
C SER A 50 -8.06 6.65 -0.09
N VAL A 51 -6.77 6.61 -0.43
CA VAL A 51 -5.64 6.96 0.42
C VAL A 51 -4.66 7.76 -0.43
N LYS A 52 -4.18 8.90 0.08
CA LYS A 52 -3.06 9.66 -0.48
C LYS A 52 -2.17 10.12 0.67
N LYS A 53 -0.99 9.53 0.80
CA LYS A 53 -0.08 9.76 1.93
C LYS A 53 1.37 9.81 1.46
N GLY A 54 2.19 10.58 2.18
CA GLY A 54 3.63 10.65 1.99
C GLY A 54 4.34 10.41 3.33
N TYR A 55 5.49 9.75 3.28
CA TYR A 55 6.26 9.31 4.44
C TYR A 55 7.73 9.63 4.29
N LEU A 56 8.41 9.79 5.43
CA LEU A 56 9.81 9.41 5.53
C LEU A 56 9.89 7.89 5.60
N ASN A 57 10.68 7.31 4.72
CA ASN A 57 10.82 5.87 4.55
C ASN A 57 12.14 5.39 5.15
N ALA A 58 12.04 4.41 6.05
CA ALA A 58 13.18 3.72 6.65
C ALA A 58 13.32 2.27 6.19
N PHE A 59 12.46 1.80 5.27
CA PHE A 59 12.39 0.39 4.87
C PHE A 59 12.75 0.19 3.39
N ARG A 60 13.47 -0.89 3.09
CA ARG A 60 13.88 -1.25 1.74
C ARG A 60 12.71 -1.74 0.91
N PHE A 61 11.82 -2.54 1.49
CA PHE A 61 10.67 -3.11 0.79
C PHE A 61 9.37 -2.66 1.43
N VAL A 62 8.42 -2.28 0.58
CA VAL A 62 7.09 -1.83 1.01
C VAL A 62 6.05 -2.57 0.18
N ARG A 63 4.95 -2.99 0.82
CA ARG A 63 3.84 -3.67 0.16
C ARG A 63 2.53 -2.99 0.51
N LEU A 64 1.84 -2.49 -0.51
CA LEU A 64 0.50 -1.95 -0.38
C LEU A 64 -0.50 -3.02 -0.80
N ARG A 65 -1.49 -3.28 0.06
CA ARG A 65 -2.53 -4.29 -0.15
C ARG A 65 -3.91 -3.68 -0.02
N SER A 66 -4.89 -4.29 -0.67
CA SER A 66 -6.31 -4.01 -0.45
C SER A 66 -7.11 -5.29 -0.26
N ASP A 67 -8.16 -5.20 0.55
CA ASP A 67 -9.26 -6.17 0.49
C ASP A 67 -10.05 -5.98 -0.81
N ALA A 68 -10.91 -6.96 -1.13
CA ALA A 68 -11.83 -6.82 -2.26
C ALA A 68 -12.78 -5.64 -2.04
N ALA A 69 -12.86 -4.72 -2.99
CA ALA A 69 -13.80 -3.60 -2.91
C ALA A 69 -15.21 -4.04 -3.33
N GLY A 70 -16.13 -4.20 -2.38
CA GLY A 70 -17.54 -4.48 -2.66
C GLY A 70 -17.79 -5.67 -3.61
N SER A 71 -18.69 -5.47 -4.58
CA SER A 71 -19.14 -6.49 -5.55
C SER A 71 -18.12 -6.81 -6.65
N ALA A 72 -18.32 -7.95 -7.32
CA ALA A 72 -17.55 -8.31 -8.51
C ALA A 72 -17.66 -7.22 -9.60
N GLY A 73 -16.52 -6.78 -10.13
CA GLY A 73 -16.42 -5.73 -11.16
C GLY A 73 -15.88 -4.39 -10.65
N ASN A 74 -15.96 -4.13 -9.34
CA ASN A 74 -15.33 -2.97 -8.72
C ASN A 74 -13.80 -3.05 -8.85
N LYS A 75 -13.21 -1.91 -9.20
CA LYS A 75 -11.77 -1.76 -9.41
C LYS A 75 -11.11 -1.21 -8.18
N VAL A 76 -9.83 -1.55 -8.06
CA VAL A 76 -8.92 -0.97 -7.08
C VAL A 76 -7.62 -0.63 -7.79
N THR A 77 -7.12 0.56 -7.56
CA THR A 77 -5.84 1.08 -8.06
C THR A 77 -4.89 1.23 -6.88
N LEU A 78 -3.69 0.66 -6.98
CA LEU A 78 -2.64 0.74 -5.98
C LEU A 78 -1.38 1.29 -6.63
N ILE A 79 -0.78 2.32 -6.03
CA ILE A 79 0.45 2.95 -6.51
C ILE A 79 1.37 3.17 -5.31
N LEU A 80 2.63 2.76 -5.48
CA LEU A 80 3.73 3.05 -4.58
C LEU A 80 4.84 3.72 -5.39
N THR A 81 5.36 4.83 -4.89
CA THR A 81 6.52 5.51 -5.46
C THR A 81 7.49 5.86 -4.34
N ALA A 82 8.79 5.77 -4.63
CA ALA A 82 9.84 6.17 -3.70
C ALA A 82 10.70 7.26 -4.34
N GLY A 83 11.03 8.29 -3.57
CA GLY A 83 11.68 9.51 -4.04
C GLY A 83 12.81 9.97 -3.13
N GLY A 84 13.67 10.81 -3.68
CA GLY A 84 14.89 11.30 -3.04
C GLY A 84 15.89 11.77 -4.07
#